data_AF-A0A512H6B7-F1
#
_entry.id   AF-A0A512H6B7-F1
#
_cell.length_a   1.000
_cell.length_b   1.000
_cell.length_c   1.000
_cell.angle_alpha   90.00
_cell.angle_beta   90.00
_cell.angle_gamma   90.00
#
_symmetry.space_group_name_H-M   'P 1'
#
loop_
_entity.id
_entity.type
_entity.pdbx_description
1 polymer ?
#
loop_
_entity_poly.entity_id
_entity_poly.type
_entity_poly.pdbx_seq_one_letter_code
_entity_poly.pdbx_strand_id
1 'polypeptide(L)'
;MTDTRPVEVTLIQVDRTPGRGSLVALAVAEIDVGGIVFRLQAVPIRCERGGRLTIGEPCTRDPSGAWVPAVCLPPEVFGALTDLVRAELREAA
;
A
#
# COMPACT_ATOMS: atom_id res chain seq x y z
N MET A 1 -15.85 14.23 25.79
CA MET A 1 -14.48 14.54 25.34
C MET A 1 -14.01 13.34 24.56
N THR A 2 -13.82 13.46 23.25
CA THR A 2 -13.42 12.32 22.42
C THR A 2 -11.90 12.20 22.51
N ASP A 3 -11.43 11.15 23.18
CA ASP A 3 -10.01 10.79 23.18
C ASP A 3 -9.66 10.27 21.79
N THR A 4 -8.83 11.00 21.05
CA THR A 4 -8.34 10.62 19.73
C THR A 4 -6.84 10.45 19.76
N ARG A 5 -6.33 9.49 18.99
CA ARG A 5 -4.90 9.24 18.83
C ARG A 5 -4.50 9.47 17.37
N PRO A 6 -3.30 10.02 17.11
CA PRO A 6 -2.79 10.10 15.76
C PRO A 6 -2.59 8.69 15.18
N VAL A 7 -2.76 8.57 13.87
CA VAL A 7 -2.35 7.40 13.10
C VAL A 7 -1.18 7.82 12.22
N GLU A 8 -0.04 7.16 12.39
CA GLU A 8 1.15 7.43 11.59
C GLU A 8 1.33 6.33 10.56
N VAL A 9 1.65 6.72 9.32
CA VAL A 9 1.94 5.80 8.23
C VAL A 9 3.38 6.01 7.81
N THR A 10 4.17 4.95 7.82
CA THR A 10 5.57 4.98 7.41
C THR A 10 5.79 3.99 6.28
N LEU A 11 6.34 4.46 5.16
CA LEU A 11 6.77 3.57 4.08
C LEU A 11 8.14 2.99 4.43
N ILE A 12 8.26 1.67 4.43
CA ILE A 12 9.49 0.98 4.84
C ILE A 12 10.34 0.63 3.63
N GLN A 13 9.72 0.12 2.57
CA GLN A 13 10.43 -0.31 1.36
C GLN A 13 9.47 -0.41 0.17
N VAL A 14 10.05 -0.30 -1.04
CA VAL A 14 9.39 -0.55 -2.32
C VAL A 14 10.26 -1.48 -3.17
N ASP A 15 9.80 -2.71 -3.34
CA ASP A 15 10.50 -3.75 -4.09
C ASP A 15 9.98 -3.79 -5.54
N ARG A 16 10.81 -3.34 -6.48
CA ARG A 16 10.47 -3.39 -7.92
C ARG A 16 10.44 -4.84 -8.42
N THR A 17 9.40 -5.17 -9.18
CA THR A 17 9.22 -6.50 -9.76
C THR A 17 9.76 -6.51 -11.19
N PRO A 18 10.64 -7.46 -11.59
CA PRO A 18 11.27 -7.49 -12.92
C PRO A 18 10.34 -7.97 -14.07
N GLY A 19 9.05 -8.14 -13.80
CA GLY A 19 8.09 -8.73 -14.74
C GLY A 19 7.56 -7.73 -15.78
N ARG A 20 6.94 -8.27 -16.86
CA ARG A 20 6.22 -7.48 -17.88
C ARG A 20 4.72 -7.34 -17.60
N GLY A 21 4.27 -7.77 -16.42
CA GLY A 21 2.86 -7.70 -16.03
C GLY A 21 2.46 -6.29 -15.59
N SER A 22 1.19 -6.13 -15.21
CA SER A 22 0.72 -4.86 -14.65
C SER A 22 1.27 -4.58 -13.26
N LEU A 23 1.73 -5.58 -12.50
CA LEU A 23 2.39 -5.37 -11.20
C LEU A 23 3.84 -4.95 -11.43
N VAL A 24 4.20 -3.76 -10.96
CA VAL A 24 5.54 -3.19 -11.16
C VAL A 24 6.37 -3.12 -9.88
N ALA A 25 5.72 -3.07 -8.71
CA ALA A 25 6.39 -3.12 -7.43
C ALA A 25 5.44 -3.60 -6.31
N LEU A 26 6.03 -4.00 -5.20
CA LEU A 26 5.34 -4.28 -3.93
C LEU A 26 5.94 -3.38 -2.85
N ALA A 27 5.11 -2.69 -2.09
CA ALA A 27 5.54 -1.89 -0.97
C ALA A 27 5.26 -2.59 0.38
N VAL A 28 6.06 -2.24 1.37
CA VAL A 28 5.80 -2.56 2.78
C VAL A 28 5.74 -1.27 3.56
N ALA A 29 4.73 -1.15 4.40
CA ALA A 29 4.49 0.02 5.23
C ALA A 29 4.18 -0.40 6.67
N GLU A 30 4.36 0.53 7.59
CA GLU A 30 3.96 0.41 8.98
C GLU A 30 2.89 1.44 9.28
N ILE A 31 1.88 1.03 10.03
CA ILE A 31 0.78 1.87 10.51
C ILE A 31 0.83 1.83 12.02
N ASP A 32 1.16 2.95 12.65
CA ASP A 32 1.10 3.10 14.11
C ASP A 32 -0.25 3.68 14.51
N VAL A 33 -0.98 2.95 15.36
CA VAL A 33 -2.20 3.42 16.01
C VAL A 33 -1.97 3.48 17.52
N GLY A 34 -1.62 4.67 18.03
CA GLY A 34 -1.48 4.90 19.46
C GLY A 34 -0.39 4.06 20.15
N GLY A 35 0.71 3.79 19.47
CA GLY A 35 1.83 2.96 19.90
C GLY A 35 1.73 1.48 19.50
N ILE A 36 0.67 1.09 18.78
CA ILE A 36 0.49 -0.27 18.26
C ILE A 36 0.83 -0.26 16.78
N VAL A 37 1.95 -0.89 16.43
CA VAL A 37 2.46 -0.91 15.06
C VAL A 37 1.98 -2.14 14.30
N PHE A 38 1.30 -1.91 13.19
CA PHE A 38 0.87 -2.92 12.23
C PHE A 38 1.75 -2.85 10.99
N ARG A 39 2.39 -3.96 10.63
CA ARG A 39 3.17 -4.06 9.39
C ARG A 39 2.28 -4.54 8.26
N LEU A 40 2.08 -3.68 7.27
CA LEU A 40 1.35 -3.98 6.06
C LEU A 40 2.30 -4.49 4.97
N GLN A 41 2.12 -5.75 4.57
CA GLN A 41 2.93 -6.37 3.55
C GLN A 41 2.22 -6.42 2.20
N ALA A 42 3.01 -6.48 1.13
CA ALA A 42 2.54 -6.73 -0.23
C ALA A 42 1.51 -5.71 -0.73
N VAL A 43 1.72 -4.42 -0.47
CA VAL A 43 0.93 -3.32 -1.04
C VAL A 43 1.24 -3.23 -2.54
N PRO A 44 0.29 -3.55 -3.44
CA PRO A 44 0.58 -3.65 -4.86
C PRO A 44 0.64 -2.28 -5.52
N ILE A 45 1.69 -2.08 -6.31
CA ILE A 45 1.81 -0.94 -7.23
C ILE A 45 1.67 -1.50 -8.64
N ARG A 46 0.65 -1.03 -9.36
CA ARG A 46 0.33 -1.48 -10.70
C ARG A 46 0.47 -0.36 -11.72
N CYS A 47 0.94 -0.70 -12.91
CA CYS A 47 0.91 0.15 -14.08
C CYS A 47 -0.30 -0.23 -14.94
N GLU A 48 -1.24 0.71 -15.07
CA GLU A 48 -2.40 0.57 -15.93
C GLU A 48 -2.07 0.89 -17.39
N ARG A 49 -3.02 0.59 -18.29
CA ARG A 49 -2.92 1.03 -19.69
C ARG A 49 -2.79 2.55 -19.73
N GLY A 50 -1.82 3.05 -20.49
CA GLY A 50 -1.48 4.47 -20.54
C GLY A 50 -0.40 4.91 -19.55
N GLY A 51 0.23 3.98 -18.81
CA GLY A 51 1.39 4.27 -17.96
C GLY A 51 1.04 4.83 -16.58
N ARG A 52 -0.25 4.91 -16.24
CA ARG A 52 -0.69 5.42 -14.94
C ARG A 52 -0.39 4.42 -13.83
N LEU A 53 0.28 4.86 -12.78
CA LEU A 53 0.51 4.06 -11.58
C LEU A 53 -0.68 4.13 -10.62
N THR A 54 -1.19 2.96 -10.24
CA THR A 54 -2.20 2.76 -9.20
C THR A 54 -1.62 1.99 -8.03
N ILE A 55 -1.93 2.45 -6.83
CA ILE A 55 -1.61 1.80 -5.57
C ILE A 55 -2.90 1.13 -5.12
N GLY A 56 -2.83 -0.13 -4.72
CA GLY A 56 -3.97 -0.87 -4.18
C GLY A 56 -3.74 -1.28 -2.72
N GLU A 57 -4.77 -1.80 -2.09
CA GLU A 57 -4.64 -2.53 -0.82
C GLU A 57 -4.03 -3.91 -1.08
N PRO A 58 -3.33 -4.50 -0.10
CA PRO A 58 -2.93 -5.90 -0.18
C PRO A 58 -4.12 -6.81 -0.39
N CYS A 59 -3.94 -7.82 -1.25
CA CYS A 59 -4.98 -8.79 -1.55
C CYS A 59 -4.51 -10.21 -1.25
N THR A 60 -5.45 -11.07 -0.90
CA THR A 60 -5.26 -12.52 -0.81
C THR A 60 -6.21 -13.24 -1.76
N ARG A 61 -5.95 -14.52 -2.00
CA ARG A 61 -6.88 -15.39 -2.73
C ARG A 61 -7.86 -16.01 -1.74
N ASP A 62 -9.15 -15.94 -2.06
CA ASP A 62 -10.16 -16.72 -1.35
C ASP A 62 -10.16 -18.19 -1.85
N PRO A 63 -10.94 -19.09 -1.23
CA PRO A 63 -11.04 -20.48 -1.67
C PRO A 63 -11.58 -20.68 -3.10
N SER A 64 -12.29 -19.69 -3.66
CA SER A 64 -12.75 -19.71 -5.06
C SER A 64 -11.65 -19.31 -6.05
N GLY A 65 -10.52 -18.81 -5.54
CA GLY A 65 -9.44 -18.25 -6.33
C GLY A 65 -9.68 -16.80 -6.73
N ALA A 66 -10.69 -16.12 -6.20
CA ALA A 66 -10.89 -14.69 -6.41
C ALA A 66 -9.88 -13.88 -5.58
N TRP A 67 -9.48 -12.70 -6.07
CA TRP A 67 -8.72 -11.75 -5.26
C TRP A 67 -9.68 -10.97 -4.36
N VAL A 68 -9.38 -10.93 -3.08
CA VAL A 68 -10.13 -10.15 -2.08
C VAL A 68 -9.16 -9.30 -1.25
N PRO A 69 -9.58 -8.13 -0.74
CA PRO A 69 -8.76 -7.34 0.17
C PRO A 69 -8.32 -8.17 1.38
N ALA A 70 -7.03 -8.17 1.68
CA ALA A 70 -6.48 -8.79 2.88
C ALA A 70 -6.61 -7.85 4.09
N VAL A 71 -6.62 -6.54 3.83
CA VAL A 71 -6.97 -5.49 4.78
C VAL A 71 -7.82 -4.46 4.05
N CYS A 72 -8.74 -3.83 4.77
CA CYS A 72 -9.43 -2.63 4.31
C CYS A 72 -8.94 -1.46 5.18
N LEU A 73 -8.33 -0.45 4.57
CA LEU A 73 -7.85 0.74 5.25
C LEU A 73 -8.91 1.84 5.19
N PRO A 74 -9.06 2.66 6.25
CA PRO A 74 -9.80 3.91 6.14
C PRO A 74 -9.24 4.79 5.02
N PRO A 75 -10.09 5.53 4.28
CA PRO A 75 -9.65 6.35 3.14
C PRO A 75 -8.49 7.30 3.45
N GLU A 76 -8.46 7.85 4.66
CA GLU A 76 -7.42 8.77 5.12
C GLU A 76 -6.06 8.07 5.25
N VAL A 77 -6.05 6.86 5.82
CA VAL A 77 -4.84 6.04 5.98
C VAL A 77 -4.34 5.54 4.63
N PHE A 78 -5.26 5.09 3.76
CA PHE A 78 -4.93 4.66 2.41
C PHE A 78 -4.39 5.81 1.54
N GLY A 79 -4.95 7.00 1.68
CA GLY A 79 -4.46 8.22 1.04
C GLY A 79 -3.03 8.55 1.45
N ALA A 80 -2.75 8.58 2.75
CA ALA A 80 -1.40 8.83 3.26
C ALA A 80 -0.37 7.80 2.75
N LEU A 81 -0.73 6.51 2.73
CA LEU A 81 0.11 5.46 2.16
C LEU A 81 0.36 5.68 0.66
N THR A 82 -0.68 6.03 -0.10
CA THR A 82 -0.59 6.28 -1.53
C THR A 82 0.37 7.43 -1.84
N ASP A 83 0.31 8.51 -1.06
CA ASP A 83 1.17 9.68 -1.24
C ASP A 83 2.64 9.35 -0.97
N LEU A 84 2.93 8.60 0.10
CA LEU A 84 4.28 8.13 0.42
C LEU A 84 4.85 7.26 -0.69
N VAL A 85 4.08 6.30 -1.19
CA VAL A 85 4.51 5.42 -2.29
C VAL A 85 4.77 6.22 -3.57
N ARG A 86 3.93 7.22 -3.87
CA ARG A 86 4.14 8.09 -5.04
C ARG A 86 5.38 8.97 -4.90
N ALA A 87 5.68 9.46 -3.70
CA ALA A 87 6.90 10.24 -3.44
C ALA A 87 8.15 9.38 -3.70
N GLU A 88 8.20 8.19 -3.10
CA GLU A 88 9.31 7.24 -3.28
C GLU A 88 9.57 6.89 -4.76
N LEU A 89 8.51 6.61 -5.51
CA LEU A 89 8.64 6.26 -6.93
C LEU A 89 9.10 7.42 -7.82
N ARG A 90 8.89 8.67 -7.40
CA ARG A 90 9.39 9.85 -8.12
C ARG A 90 10.87 10.09 -7.85
N GLU A 91 11.33 9.87 -6.62
CA GLU A 91 12.75 10.05 -6.27
C GLU A 91 13.64 9.00 -6.95
N ALA A 92 13.10 7.82 -7.21
CA ALA A 92 13.82 6.71 -7.83
C ALA A 92 13.75 6.68 -9.37
N ALA A 93 13.29 7.75 -10.04
CA ALA A 93 13.13 7.89 -11.50
C ALA A 93 14.15 8.86 -12.10
#